data_AF-B4QRK0-F1
#
_entry.id   AF-B4QRK0-F1
#
_cell.length_a   1.000
_cell.length_b   1.000
_cell.length_c   1.000
_cell.angle_alpha   90.00
_cell.angle_beta   90.00
_cell.angle_gamma   90.00
#
_symmetry.space_group_name_H-M   'P 1'
#
loop_
_entity.id
_entity.type
_entity.pdbx_description
1 polymer ?
#
loop_
_entity_poly.entity_id
_entity_poly.type
_entity_poly.pdbx_seq_one_letter_code
_entity_poly.pdbx_strand_id
1 'polypeptide(L)'
;MAAKVASGTNKVFQNHDDVHISFEDQQRINRFAKHNARMDDFKAELETKRSELKSLEEALEEIELFDEDEDIPFLDMLKETKEQVLKEIAGVEAKTKVIKAEMDELKAHLYQRFGSNISLEAED
;
A
#
# COMPACT_ATOMS: atom_id res chain seq x y z
N MET A 1 27.38 -47.95 -37.62
CA MET A 1 27.19 -47.16 -36.39
C MET A 1 28.11 -45.95 -36.47
N ALA A 2 27.56 -44.75 -36.65
CA ALA A 2 28.31 -43.50 -36.62
C ALA A 2 27.50 -42.52 -35.77
N ALA A 3 28.00 -42.24 -34.57
CA ALA A 3 27.34 -41.38 -33.59
C ALA A 3 27.46 -39.91 -34.03
N LYS A 4 26.30 -39.28 -34.22
CA LYS A 4 26.15 -37.85 -34.51
C LYS A 4 26.33 -37.08 -33.20
N VAL A 5 27.52 -36.51 -32.98
CA VAL A 5 27.74 -35.55 -31.88
C VAL A 5 27.10 -34.23 -32.30
N ALA A 6 25.90 -33.96 -31.79
CA ALA A 6 25.27 -32.65 -31.88
C ALA A 6 26.04 -31.70 -30.96
N SER A 7 26.77 -30.75 -31.56
CA SER A 7 27.37 -29.61 -30.88
C SER A 7 26.26 -28.74 -30.30
N GLY A 8 25.89 -29.02 -29.05
CA GLY A 8 25.01 -28.15 -28.27
C GLY A 8 25.68 -26.79 -28.10
N THR A 9 25.02 -25.76 -28.64
CA THR A 9 25.28 -24.35 -28.35
C THR A 9 25.50 -24.18 -26.86
N ASN A 10 26.74 -23.91 -26.48
CA ASN A 10 27.10 -23.46 -25.15
C ASN A 10 26.44 -22.10 -24.95
N LYS A 11 25.20 -22.10 -24.45
CA LYS A 11 24.54 -20.88 -23.98
C LYS A 11 25.32 -20.50 -22.73
N VAL A 12 26.35 -19.68 -22.93
CA VAL A 12 27.06 -19.01 -21.85
C VAL A 12 25.98 -18.28 -21.09
N PHE A 13 25.56 -18.85 -19.95
CA PHE A 13 24.81 -18.11 -18.96
C PHE A 13 25.70 -16.92 -18.66
N GLN A 14 25.27 -15.73 -19.09
CA GLN A 14 25.88 -14.51 -18.63
C GLN A 14 25.90 -14.65 -17.11
N ASN A 15 27.10 -14.67 -16.53
CA ASN A 15 27.24 -14.48 -15.11
C ASN A 15 26.57 -13.11 -14.88
N HIS A 16 25.34 -13.12 -14.37
CA HIS A 16 24.82 -11.96 -13.69
C HIS A 16 25.88 -11.69 -12.64
N ASP A 17 26.65 -10.63 -12.84
CA ASP A 17 27.67 -10.19 -11.89
C ASP A 17 27.08 -10.37 -10.50
N ASP A 18 27.75 -11.15 -9.65
CA ASP A 18 27.33 -11.39 -8.27
C ASP A 18 27.05 -10.02 -7.66
N VAL A 19 25.77 -9.67 -7.59
CA VAL A 19 25.35 -8.34 -7.17
C VAL A 19 25.75 -8.25 -5.72
N HIS A 20 26.84 -7.54 -5.45
CA HIS A 20 27.32 -7.37 -4.09
C HIS A 20 26.35 -6.47 -3.33
N ILE A 21 25.41 -7.10 -2.61
CA ILE A 21 24.47 -6.42 -1.73
C ILE A 21 25.23 -5.98 -0.47
N SER A 22 25.38 -4.67 -0.29
CA SER A 22 25.95 -4.14 0.95
C SER A 22 24.96 -4.26 2.11
N PHE A 23 25.47 -4.21 3.34
CA PHE A 23 24.60 -4.17 4.52
C PHE A 23 23.60 -3.01 4.48
N GLU A 24 24.03 -1.84 3.99
CA GLU A 24 23.18 -0.65 3.86
C GLU A 24 22.06 -0.87 2.83
N ASP A 25 22.37 -1.56 1.73
CA ASP A 25 21.37 -1.90 0.72
C ASP A 25 20.34 -2.91 1.27
N GLN A 26 20.78 -3.92 2.02
CA GLN A 26 19.87 -4.85 2.70
C GLN A 26 18.97 -4.14 3.71
N GLN A 27 19.49 -3.15 4.44
CA GLN A 27 18.67 -2.32 5.34
C GLN A 27 17.60 -1.53 4.56
N ARG A 28 17.94 -0.96 3.40
CA ARG A 28 16.99 -0.28 2.53
C ARG A 28 15.91 -1.22 2.00
N ILE A 29 16.28 -2.44 1.57
CA ILE A 29 15.34 -3.48 1.14
C ILE A 29 14.39 -3.85 2.27
N ASN A 30 14.93 -4.09 3.47
CA ASN A 30 14.11 -4.43 4.64
C ASN A 30 13.17 -3.27 5.02
N ARG A 31 13.61 -2.02 4.89
CA ARG A 31 12.78 -0.84 5.14
C ARG A 31 11.67 -0.71 4.10
N PHE A 32 11.98 -0.94 2.82
CA PHE A 32 10.99 -0.95 1.74
C PHE A 32 9.91 -2.01 1.98
N ALA A 33 10.30 -3.24 2.33
CA ALA A 33 9.36 -4.32 2.63
C ALA A 33 8.44 -3.98 3.81
N LYS A 34 8.98 -3.37 4.88
CA LYS A 34 8.19 -2.90 6.03
C LYS A 34 7.20 -1.81 5.64
N HIS A 35 7.64 -0.85 4.84
CA HIS A 35 6.78 0.23 4.37
C HIS A 35 5.67 -0.27 3.46
N ASN A 36 5.95 -1.26 2.62
CA ASN A 36 4.94 -1.91 1.78
C ASN A 36 3.86 -2.61 2.62
N ALA A 37 4.27 -3.42 3.62
CA ALA A 37 3.31 -4.04 4.53
C ALA A 37 2.44 -3.00 5.27
N ARG A 38 3.05 -1.90 5.71
CA ARG A 38 2.32 -0.81 6.37
C ARG A 38 1.39 -0.06 5.43
N MET A 39 1.73 0.04 4.15
CA MET A 39 0.86 0.58 3.11
C MET A 39 -0.39 -0.28 2.93
N ASP A 40 -0.23 -1.61 2.92
CA ASP A 40 -1.36 -2.54 2.83
C ASP A 40 -2.26 -2.43 4.06
N ASP A 41 -1.67 -2.34 5.26
CA ASP A 41 -2.41 -2.11 6.51
C ASP A 41 -3.21 -0.79 6.45
N PHE A 42 -2.61 0.29 5.97
CA PHE A 42 -3.30 1.57 5.82
C PHE A 42 -4.39 1.56 4.73
N LYS A 43 -4.18 0.84 3.63
CA LYS A 43 -5.22 0.61 2.62
C LYS A 43 -6.42 -0.11 3.26
N ALA A 44 -6.19 -1.17 4.01
CA ALA A 44 -7.25 -1.91 4.71
C ALA A 44 -7.97 -1.06 5.79
N GLU A 45 -7.23 -0.25 6.54
CA GLU A 45 -7.80 0.67 7.54
C GLU A 45 -8.69 1.73 6.87
N LEU A 46 -8.24 2.31 5.75
CA LEU A 46 -9.03 3.30 5.00
C LEU A 46 -10.32 2.71 4.45
N GLU A 47 -10.27 1.51 3.89
CA GLU A 47 -11.48 0.83 3.39
C GLU A 47 -12.48 0.56 4.52
N THR A 48 -11.99 0.12 5.68
CA THR A 48 -12.84 -0.09 6.87
C THR A 48 -13.51 1.22 7.31
N LYS A 49 -12.75 2.31 7.43
CA LYS A 49 -13.28 3.61 7.85
C LYS A 49 -14.23 4.23 6.83
N ARG A 50 -13.97 4.04 5.53
CA ARG A 50 -14.88 4.48 4.45
C ARG A 50 -16.20 3.71 4.49
N SER A 51 -16.15 2.40 4.77
CA SER A 51 -17.36 1.61 4.98
C SER A 51 -18.15 2.11 6.20
N GLU A 52 -17.47 2.39 7.31
CA GLU A 52 -18.10 2.95 8.51
C GLU A 52 -18.74 4.31 8.24
N LEU A 53 -18.03 5.20 7.53
CA LEU A 53 -18.56 6.50 7.11
C LEU A 53 -19.84 6.34 6.28
N LYS A 54 -19.83 5.42 5.29
CA LYS A 54 -21.00 5.16 4.45
C LYS A 54 -22.19 4.67 5.27
N SER A 55 -21.96 3.76 6.22
CA SER A 55 -23.02 3.28 7.11
C SER A 55 -23.59 4.39 8.00
N LEU A 56 -22.75 5.32 8.47
CA LEU A 56 -23.21 6.49 9.22
C LEU A 56 -24.01 7.45 8.33
N GLU A 57 -23.61 7.65 7.08
CA GLU A 57 -24.34 8.46 6.11
C GLU A 57 -25.72 7.88 5.78
N GLU A 58 -25.78 6.57 5.52
CA GLU A 58 -27.06 5.87 5.28
C GLU A 58 -28.00 5.98 6.49
N ALA A 59 -27.47 5.85 7.72
CA ALA A 59 -28.26 6.01 8.94
C ALA A 59 -28.76 7.45 9.14
N LEU A 60 -27.95 8.45 8.80
CA LEU A 60 -28.36 9.86 8.87
C LEU A 60 -29.41 10.19 7.80
N GLU A 61 -29.28 9.67 6.58
CA GLU A 61 -30.27 9.83 5.51
C GLU A 61 -31.61 9.18 5.87
N GLU A 62 -31.60 8.02 6.52
CA GLU A 62 -32.83 7.37 7.01
C GLU A 62 -33.52 8.23 8.07
N ILE A 63 -32.74 8.88 8.95
CA ILE A 63 -33.25 9.82 9.96
C ILE A 63 -33.83 11.08 9.32
N GLU A 64 -33.21 11.62 8.26
CA GLU A 64 -33.73 12.80 7.54
C GLU A 64 -35.09 12.56 6.88
N LEU A 65 -35.53 11.30 6.71
CA LEU A 65 -36.84 10.97 6.18
C LEU A 65 -37.97 11.06 7.22
N PHE A 66 -37.64 11.19 8.51
CA PHE A 66 -38.62 11.42 9.57
C PHE A 66 -39.06 12.89 9.58
N ASP A 67 -40.30 13.14 10.01
CA ASP A 67 -40.81 14.51 10.12
C ASP A 67 -39.97 15.32 11.11
N GLU A 68 -39.62 16.57 10.76
CA GLU A 68 -38.75 17.47 11.55
C GLU A 68 -39.24 17.71 13.01
N ASP A 69 -40.48 17.34 13.32
CA ASP A 69 -41.12 17.45 14.63
C ASP A 69 -40.76 16.30 15.61
N GLU A 70 -40.08 15.24 15.15
CA GLU A 70 -39.59 14.15 16.01
C GLU A 70 -38.15 14.43 16.51
N ASP A 71 -38.03 14.68 17.81
CA ASP A 71 -36.73 14.84 18.47
C ASP A 71 -36.03 13.47 18.60
N ILE A 72 -34.96 13.27 17.82
CA ILE A 72 -34.22 12.00 17.78
C ILE A 72 -32.98 12.10 18.68
N PRO A 73 -32.95 11.42 19.85
CA PRO A 73 -31.95 11.63 20.90
C PRO A 73 -30.49 11.29 20.55
N PHE A 74 -30.24 10.72 19.37
CA PHE A 74 -28.93 10.23 18.93
C PHE A 74 -28.39 10.96 17.69
N LEU A 75 -29.15 11.88 17.10
CA LEU A 75 -28.79 12.55 15.84
C LEU A 75 -27.47 13.32 15.96
N ASP A 76 -27.30 14.08 17.05
CA ASP A 76 -26.07 14.86 17.28
C ASP A 76 -24.86 13.95 17.51
N MET A 77 -25.05 12.83 18.22
CA MET A 77 -23.99 11.83 18.44
C MET A 77 -23.54 11.19 17.11
N LEU A 78 -24.47 10.89 16.21
CA LEU A 78 -24.16 10.35 14.89
C LEU A 78 -23.40 11.35 14.02
N LYS A 79 -23.80 12.63 14.05
CA LYS A 79 -23.10 13.72 13.35
C LYS A 79 -21.67 13.92 13.88
N GLU A 80 -21.49 13.94 15.19
CA GLU A 80 -20.16 14.01 15.82
C GLU A 80 -19.29 12.81 15.46
N THR A 81 -19.87 11.60 15.47
CA THR A 81 -19.16 10.37 15.09
C THR A 81 -18.74 10.42 13.62
N LYS A 82 -19.62 10.88 12.72
CA LYS A 82 -19.28 11.10 11.30
C LYS A 82 -18.09 12.05 11.14
N GLU A 83 -18.10 13.18 11.83
CA GLU A 83 -16.98 14.13 11.79
C GLU A 83 -15.67 13.53 12.31
N GLN A 84 -15.75 12.72 13.37
CA GLN A 84 -14.59 12.04 13.93
C GLN A 84 -14.00 11.03 12.94
N VAL A 85 -14.84 10.20 12.31
CA VAL A 85 -14.42 9.24 11.28
C VAL A 85 -13.76 9.97 10.09
N LEU A 86 -14.32 11.10 9.64
CA LEU A 86 -13.72 11.92 8.58
C LEU A 86 -12.32 12.44 8.94
N LYS A 87 -12.12 12.91 10.18
CA LYS A 87 -10.80 13.34 10.67
C LYS A 87 -9.81 12.19 10.70
N GLU A 88 -10.25 11.01 11.11
CA GLU A 88 -9.41 9.81 11.15
C GLU A 88 -9.00 9.35 9.75
N ILE A 89 -9.94 9.32 8.79
CA ILE A 89 -9.65 9.06 7.37
C ILE A 89 -8.57 10.03 6.87
N ALA A 90 -8.76 11.33 7.07
CA ALA A 90 -7.78 12.33 6.65
C ALA A 90 -6.40 12.12 7.30
N GLY A 91 -6.38 11.71 8.57
CA GLY A 91 -5.15 11.38 9.30
C GLY A 91 -4.43 10.15 8.73
N VAL A 92 -5.16 9.09 8.37
CA VAL A 92 -4.59 7.90 7.75
C VAL A 92 -4.10 8.22 6.34
N GLU A 93 -4.87 8.95 5.52
CA GLU A 93 -4.45 9.38 4.18
C GLU A 93 -3.16 10.22 4.20
N ALA A 94 -3.00 11.10 5.20
CA ALA A 94 -1.78 11.85 5.39
C ALA A 94 -0.58 10.94 5.68
N LYS A 95 -0.74 9.93 6.57
CA LYS A 95 0.30 8.94 6.86
C LYS A 95 0.66 8.11 5.63
N THR A 96 -0.34 7.69 4.86
CA THR A 96 -0.18 6.96 3.59
C THR A 96 0.66 7.76 2.59
N LYS A 97 0.39 9.07 2.45
CA LYS A 97 1.18 9.95 1.56
C LYS A 97 2.64 10.04 1.98
N VAL A 98 2.92 10.14 3.28
CA VAL A 98 4.30 10.18 3.81
C VAL A 98 5.04 8.87 3.52
N ILE A 99 4.42 7.72 3.82
CA ILE A 99 5.05 6.43 3.57
C ILE A 99 5.27 6.19 2.07
N LYS A 100 4.30 6.56 1.22
CA LYS A 100 4.45 6.45 -0.23
C LYS A 100 5.66 7.26 -0.72
N ALA A 101 5.82 8.50 -0.25
CA ALA A 101 6.99 9.31 -0.61
C ALA A 101 8.32 8.66 -0.17
N GLU A 102 8.39 8.11 1.05
CA GLU A 102 9.58 7.37 1.50
C GLU A 102 9.84 6.10 0.67
N MET A 103 8.77 5.39 0.27
CA MET A 103 8.88 4.21 -0.58
C MET A 103 9.36 4.55 -1.99
N ASP A 104 8.87 5.63 -2.59
CA ASP A 104 9.28 6.08 -3.93
C ASP A 104 10.77 6.45 -3.95
N GLU A 105 11.25 7.11 -2.89
CA GLU A 105 12.66 7.46 -2.73
C GLU A 105 13.54 6.20 -2.57
N LEU A 106 13.11 5.25 -1.74
CA LEU A 106 13.78 3.96 -1.57
C LEU A 106 13.79 3.15 -2.89
N LYS A 107 12.67 3.14 -3.62
CA LYS A 107 12.51 2.45 -4.90
C LYS A 107 13.48 3.02 -5.93
N ALA A 108 13.55 4.35 -6.07
CA ALA A 108 14.48 5.02 -6.97
C ALA A 108 15.94 4.67 -6.65
N HIS A 109 16.32 4.72 -5.37
CA HIS A 109 17.67 4.37 -4.93
C HIS A 109 18.01 2.91 -5.24
N LEU A 110 17.10 1.97 -4.93
CA LEU A 110 17.32 0.54 -5.15
C LEU A 110 17.40 0.21 -6.64
N TYR A 111 16.57 0.80 -7.50
CA TYR A 111 16.66 0.62 -8.96
C TYR A 111 17.91 1.27 -9.56
N GLN A 112 18.36 2.42 -9.05
CA GLN A 112 19.64 3.01 -9.49
C GLN A 112 20.83 2.11 -9.12
N ARG A 113 20.77 1.46 -7.95
CA ARG A 113 21.83 0.60 -7.41
C ARG A 113 21.89 -0.77 -8.10
N PHE A 114 20.73 -1.39 -8.31
CA PHE A 114 20.62 -2.79 -8.72
C PHE A 114 20.04 -3.00 -10.13
N GLY A 115 19.50 -1.95 -10.75
CA GLY A 115 18.95 -2.00 -12.10
C GLY A 115 17.84 -3.03 -12.23
N SER A 116 17.91 -3.82 -13.30
CA SER A 116 16.97 -4.91 -13.59
C SER A 116 17.19 -6.18 -12.76
N ASN A 117 18.15 -6.20 -11.83
CA ASN A 117 18.43 -7.38 -11.01
C ASN A 117 17.52 -7.49 -9.77
N ILE A 118 16.66 -6.51 -9.52
CA ILE A 118 15.67 -6.54 -8.44
C ILE A 118 14.25 -6.42 -8.99
N SER A 119 13.32 -7.13 -8.37
CA SER A 119 11.88 -6.90 -8.56
C SER A 119 11.31 -6.31 -7.27
N LEU A 120 10.91 -5.05 -7.32
CA LEU A 120 10.18 -4.38 -6.25
C LEU A 120 8.71 -4.33 -6.67
N GLU A 121 8.04 -5.47 -6.61
CA GLU A 121 6.60 -5.54 -6.83
C GLU A 121 5.89 -4.85 -5.66
N ALA A 122 5.46 -3.62 -5.90
CA ALA A 122 4.37 -3.01 -5.18
C ALA A 122 3.28 -2.86 -6.22
N GLU A 123 2.23 -3.68 -6.16
CA GLU A 123 1.01 -3.43 -6.93
C GLU A 123 0.51 -2.02 -6.56
N ASP A 124 0.33 -1.17 -7.57
CA ASP A 124 -0.22 0.18 -7.41
C ASP A 124 -1.55 0.16 -6.62
#